data_AF-A0AAE9D2T8-F1
#
_entry.id   AF-A0AAE9D2T8-F1
#
_cell.length_a   1.000
_cell.length_b   1.000
_cell.length_c   1.000
_cell.angle_alpha   90.00
_cell.angle_beta   90.00
_cell.angle_gamma   90.00
#
_symmetry.space_group_name_H-M   'P 1'
#
loop_
_entity.id
_entity.type
_entity.pdbx_description
1 polymer ?
#
loop_
_entity_poly.entity_id
_entity_poly.type
_entity_poly.pdbx_seq_one_letter_code
_entity_poly.pdbx_strand_id
1 'polypeptide(L)'
;MTQLIFIFPSFLLISPILAVSIFGGRDHWSTECTKERSQNDMCQMMIGLKVWRHKKNITEQPEISKNMTLTELKMYCDDRFVCLENTYCYKDSYNYQLLDECIEEVFQIGPMSFCLKKLREISNSEPNKLSKCVKEYLEKNATSTTDCLVIKNTGDCLLPDVQKDCDPKFLAMYKQYLSLRLYNLACDGRLRYRVPGDEPQNVLNPTNSTKQIGEN
;
A
#
# COMPACT_ATOMS: atom_id res chain seq x y z
N MET A 1 -59.95 -5.65 -12.99
CA MET A 1 -58.93 -5.00 -13.84
C MET A 1 -58.65 -3.65 -13.25
N THR A 2 -57.51 -3.51 -12.55
CA THR A 2 -57.02 -2.22 -12.06
C THR A 2 -55.50 -2.26 -12.18
N GLN A 3 -54.96 -1.33 -12.95
CA GLN A 3 -53.59 -1.33 -13.48
C GLN A 3 -52.55 -1.04 -12.39
N LEU A 4 -51.49 -1.85 -12.33
CA LEU A 4 -50.24 -1.53 -11.64
C LEU A 4 -49.51 -0.43 -12.44
N ILE A 5 -49.24 0.69 -11.80
CA ILE A 5 -48.33 1.72 -12.33
C ILE A 5 -46.96 1.46 -11.72
N PHE A 6 -46.06 0.85 -12.50
CA PHE A 6 -44.63 0.83 -12.21
C PHE A 6 -44.03 2.17 -12.63
N ILE A 7 -43.62 2.99 -11.66
CA ILE A 7 -42.80 4.18 -11.89
C ILE A 7 -41.35 3.82 -11.54
N PHE A 8 -40.56 3.49 -12.56
CA PHE A 8 -39.12 3.80 -12.60
C PHE A 8 -39.01 5.05 -13.49
N PRO A 9 -38.32 6.12 -13.08
CA PRO A 9 -36.85 6.14 -13.02
C PRO A 9 -36.32 6.97 -11.83
N SER A 10 -35.07 6.83 -11.37
CA SER A 10 -33.94 7.54 -11.95
C SER A 10 -32.68 7.11 -11.19
N PHE A 11 -31.62 6.88 -11.96
CA PHE A 11 -30.25 6.72 -11.51
C PHE A 11 -29.91 7.61 -10.32
N LEU A 12 -29.78 7.01 -9.14
CA LEU A 12 -28.90 7.55 -8.11
C LEU A 12 -27.49 7.37 -8.65
N LEU A 13 -27.00 8.42 -9.32
CA LEU A 13 -25.58 8.67 -9.48
C LEU A 13 -24.99 8.68 -8.08
N ILE A 14 -24.46 7.53 -7.65
CA ILE A 14 -23.52 7.47 -6.55
C ILE A 14 -22.32 8.24 -7.07
N SER A 15 -22.27 9.54 -6.73
CA SER A 15 -21.06 10.35 -6.84
C SER A 15 -19.89 9.50 -6.33
N PRO A 16 -18.72 9.54 -6.98
CA PRO A 16 -17.53 9.00 -6.35
C PRO A 16 -17.37 9.82 -5.08
N ILE A 17 -17.74 9.23 -3.95
CA ILE A 17 -17.37 9.72 -2.64
C ILE A 17 -15.85 9.78 -2.76
N LEU A 18 -15.34 10.99 -2.94
CA LEU A 18 -14.06 11.41 -2.43
C LEU A 18 -14.04 10.87 -1.00
N ALA A 19 -13.52 9.66 -0.84
CA ALA A 19 -13.10 9.12 0.42
C ALA A 19 -11.86 9.95 0.79
N VAL A 20 -12.10 11.21 1.15
CA VAL A 20 -11.21 11.94 2.02
C VAL A 20 -11.29 11.14 3.30
N SER A 21 -10.29 10.30 3.54
CA SER A 21 -10.08 9.62 4.81
C SER A 21 -9.78 10.70 5.86
N ILE A 22 -10.85 11.29 6.41
CA ILE A 22 -10.81 12.24 7.51
C ILE A 22 -10.69 11.44 8.80
N PHE A 23 -9.54 10.84 9.08
CA PHE A 23 -9.03 10.53 10.43
C PHE A 23 -7.52 10.31 10.29
N GLY A 24 -6.85 11.35 9.79
CA GLY A 24 -5.44 11.31 9.42
C GLY A 24 -4.57 11.34 10.66
N GLY A 25 -3.55 10.48 10.72
CA GLY A 25 -2.57 10.35 11.80
C GLY A 25 -1.72 11.59 12.04
N ARG A 26 -2.38 12.73 12.21
CA ARG A 26 -1.84 14.01 12.60
C ARG A 26 -1.36 13.89 14.03
N ASP A 27 -0.13 14.33 14.26
CA ASP A 27 0.41 14.41 15.59
C ASP A 27 0.04 15.75 16.23
N HIS A 28 -1.04 15.75 17.01
CA HIS A 28 -1.50 16.93 17.73
C HIS A 28 -0.54 17.38 18.84
N TRP A 29 0.41 16.53 19.21
CA TRP A 29 1.44 16.82 20.21
C TRP A 29 2.71 17.40 19.59
N SER A 30 2.82 17.36 18.26
CA SER A 30 3.91 18.03 17.54
C SER A 30 3.76 19.54 17.63
N THR A 31 4.61 20.17 18.44
CA THR A 31 4.70 21.63 18.56
C THR A 31 5.19 22.28 17.26
N GLU A 32 5.84 21.52 16.39
CA GLU A 32 6.37 21.93 15.09
C GLU A 32 5.29 22.06 14.01
N CYS A 33 4.19 21.31 14.13
CA CYS A 33 3.08 21.33 13.16
C CYS A 33 2.36 22.69 13.04
N THR A 34 2.51 23.56 14.05
CA THR A 34 1.84 24.87 14.09
C THR A 34 2.35 25.87 13.05
N LYS A 35 3.50 25.62 12.41
CA LYS A 35 4.18 26.63 11.60
C LYS A 35 3.67 26.78 10.16
N GLU A 36 3.14 25.75 9.47
CA GLU A 36 2.82 25.89 8.03
C GLU A 36 1.60 25.08 7.54
N ARG A 37 0.39 25.50 7.93
CA ARG A 37 -0.88 24.92 7.42
C ARG A 37 -1.02 25.00 5.90
N SER A 38 -0.55 26.09 5.29
CA SER A 38 -0.59 26.29 3.83
C SER A 38 0.30 25.30 3.07
N GLN A 39 1.44 24.91 3.62
CA GLN A 39 2.32 23.92 3.00
C GLN A 39 1.70 22.52 3.01
N ASN A 40 1.01 22.14 4.09
CA ASN A 40 0.30 20.86 4.16
C ASN A 40 -0.83 20.77 3.12
N ASP A 41 -1.66 21.81 3.00
CA ASP A 41 -2.76 21.83 2.02
C ASP A 41 -2.23 21.77 0.57
N MET A 42 -1.15 22.51 0.29
CA MET A 42 -0.45 22.49 -1.00
C MET A 42 0.17 21.12 -1.30
N CYS A 43 0.78 20.49 -0.29
CA CYS A 43 1.37 19.17 -0.36
C CYS A 43 0.34 18.11 -0.79
N GLN A 44 -0.76 18.03 -0.03
CA GLN A 44 -1.84 17.08 -0.27
C GLN A 44 -2.46 17.28 -1.66
N MET A 45 -2.64 18.54 -2.09
CA MET A 45 -3.25 18.83 -3.37
C MET A 45 -2.32 18.55 -4.56
N MET A 46 -1.11 19.14 -4.58
CA MET A 46 -0.22 19.05 -5.73
C MET A 46 0.40 17.66 -5.88
N ILE A 47 0.93 17.10 -4.79
CA ILE A 47 1.53 15.78 -4.84
C ILE A 47 0.46 14.70 -4.95
N GLY A 48 -0.70 14.87 -4.29
CA GLY A 48 -1.85 13.99 -4.48
C GLY A 48 -2.29 13.90 -5.94
N LEU A 49 -2.30 15.03 -6.67
CA LEU A 49 -2.60 15.05 -8.10
C LEU A 49 -1.54 14.31 -8.93
N LYS A 50 -0.25 14.44 -8.59
CA LYS A 50 0.83 13.70 -9.26
C LYS A 50 0.68 12.19 -9.06
N VAL A 51 0.44 11.73 -7.83
CA VAL A 51 0.17 10.32 -7.50
C VAL A 51 -1.03 9.81 -8.28
N TRP A 52 -2.13 10.56 -8.28
CA TRP A 52 -3.34 10.19 -9.02
C TRP A 52 -3.08 10.08 -10.53
N ARG A 53 -2.40 11.06 -11.13
CA ARG A 53 -2.04 11.02 -12.56
C ARG A 53 -1.16 9.84 -12.89
N HIS A 54 -0.18 9.53 -12.04
CA HIS A 54 0.72 8.41 -12.25
C HIS A 54 -0.02 7.07 -12.22
N LYS A 55 -0.87 6.86 -11.20
CA LYS A 55 -1.75 5.69 -11.11
C LYS A 55 -2.66 5.57 -12.33
N LYS A 56 -3.31 6.66 -12.72
CA LYS A 56 -4.17 6.70 -13.90
C LYS A 56 -3.40 6.32 -15.17
N ASN A 57 -2.20 6.87 -15.37
CA ASN A 57 -1.36 6.56 -16.52
C ASN A 57 -0.99 5.07 -16.56
N ILE A 58 -0.62 4.46 -15.43
CA ILE A 58 -0.30 3.03 -15.37
C ILE A 58 -1.57 2.19 -15.64
N THR A 59 -2.70 2.55 -15.06
CA THR A 59 -3.97 1.82 -15.29
C THR A 59 -4.41 1.88 -16.75
N GLU A 60 -4.31 3.05 -17.40
CA GLU A 60 -4.73 3.24 -18.79
C GLU A 60 -3.72 2.65 -19.79
N GLN A 61 -2.43 2.64 -19.45
CA GLN A 61 -1.36 2.13 -20.30
C GLN A 61 -0.38 1.27 -19.49
N PRO A 62 -0.75 0.05 -19.07
CA PRO A 62 0.08 -0.77 -18.17
C PRO A 62 1.49 -1.02 -18.70
N GLU A 63 1.67 -1.11 -20.03
CA GLU A 63 2.96 -1.39 -20.68
C GLU A 63 4.05 -0.39 -20.30
N ILE A 64 3.70 0.85 -19.93
CA ILE A 64 4.69 1.84 -19.46
C ILE A 64 5.41 1.37 -18.20
N SER A 65 4.75 0.57 -17.35
CA SER A 65 5.29 0.08 -16.08
C SER A 65 6.15 -1.18 -16.21
N LYS A 66 6.13 -1.84 -17.38
CA LYS A 66 6.82 -3.11 -17.61
C LYS A 66 8.34 -3.03 -17.44
N ASN A 67 8.91 -1.88 -17.80
CA ASN A 67 10.35 -1.63 -17.75
C ASN A 67 10.74 -0.62 -16.67
N MET A 68 9.78 -0.09 -15.91
CA MET A 68 10.09 0.83 -14.81
C MET A 68 10.80 0.07 -13.70
N THR A 69 11.78 0.71 -13.09
CA THR A 69 12.36 0.27 -11.82
C THR A 69 11.39 0.55 -10.67
N LEU A 70 11.58 -0.12 -9.52
CA LEU A 70 10.75 0.17 -8.33
C LEU A 70 10.87 1.64 -7.91
N THR A 71 12.03 2.26 -8.10
CA THR A 71 12.28 3.68 -7.84
C THR A 71 11.42 4.59 -8.72
N GLU A 72 11.37 4.34 -10.01
CA GLU A 72 10.52 5.11 -10.94
C GLU A 72 9.04 4.93 -10.63
N LEU A 73 8.63 3.70 -10.30
CA LEU A 73 7.25 3.36 -9.98
C LEU A 73 6.77 4.08 -8.71
N LYS A 74 7.63 4.20 -7.69
CA LYS A 74 7.26 4.82 -6.41
C LYS A 74 7.58 6.30 -6.30
N MET A 75 8.11 6.94 -7.36
CA MET A 75 8.66 8.29 -7.26
C MET A 75 7.68 9.32 -6.67
N TYR A 76 6.40 9.26 -7.05
CA TYR A 76 5.39 10.19 -6.53
C TYR A 76 4.87 9.80 -5.14
N CYS A 77 5.00 8.53 -4.76
CA CYS A 77 4.77 8.09 -3.39
C CYS A 77 5.87 8.63 -2.46
N ASP A 78 7.14 8.60 -2.90
CA ASP A 78 8.27 9.19 -2.18
C ASP A 78 8.12 10.71 -2.06
N ASP A 79 7.77 11.41 -3.16
CA ASP A 79 7.48 12.85 -3.14
C ASP A 79 6.42 13.17 -2.07
N ARG A 80 5.38 12.34 -1.96
CA ARG A 80 4.31 12.52 -0.97
C ARG A 80 4.85 12.32 0.44
N PHE A 81 5.61 11.25 0.67
CA PHE A 81 6.19 10.96 1.97
C PHE A 81 7.07 12.12 2.47
N VAL A 82 8.02 12.58 1.65
CA VAL A 82 8.92 13.69 1.98
C VAL A 82 8.13 14.97 2.26
N CYS A 83 7.13 15.23 1.43
CA CYS A 83 6.29 16.40 1.56
C CYS A 83 5.50 16.40 2.87
N LEU A 84 4.96 15.26 3.31
CA LEU A 84 4.29 15.13 4.61
C LEU A 84 5.27 15.14 5.78
N GLU A 85 6.45 14.53 5.63
CA GLU A 85 7.51 14.54 6.64
C GLU A 85 7.95 15.98 6.95
N ASN A 86 8.13 16.81 5.93
CA ASN A 86 8.51 18.22 6.08
C ASN A 86 7.45 19.09 6.77
N THR A 87 6.20 18.62 6.89
CA THR A 87 5.18 19.35 7.66
C THR A 87 5.31 19.16 9.16
N TYR A 88 6.04 18.12 9.60
CA TYR A 88 6.12 17.68 11.01
C TYR A 88 4.75 17.44 11.67
N CYS A 89 3.70 17.35 10.86
CA CYS A 89 2.32 17.27 11.33
C CYS A 89 1.81 15.84 11.45
N TYR A 90 2.53 14.84 10.96
CA TYR A 90 2.06 13.46 10.91
C TYR A 90 2.97 12.56 11.74
N LYS A 91 2.36 11.58 12.43
CA LYS A 91 3.12 10.50 13.07
C LYS A 91 3.88 9.72 12.00
N ASP A 92 5.13 9.37 12.28
CA ASP A 92 5.97 8.58 11.38
C ASP A 92 5.24 7.30 10.91
N SER A 93 4.66 6.55 11.86
CA SER A 93 3.93 5.32 11.55
C SER A 93 2.82 5.51 10.53
N TYR A 94 2.12 6.64 10.60
CA TYR A 94 1.07 6.97 9.65
C TYR A 94 1.63 7.39 8.29
N ASN A 95 2.68 8.22 8.25
CA ASN A 95 3.29 8.64 6.98
C ASN A 95 3.90 7.44 6.22
N TYR A 96 4.58 6.53 6.94
CA TYR A 96 5.12 5.31 6.37
C TYR A 96 4.04 4.32 5.92
N GLN A 97 2.92 4.20 6.64
CA GLN A 97 1.79 3.42 6.17
C GLN A 97 1.21 3.98 4.87
N LEU A 98 1.04 5.30 4.77
CA LEU A 98 0.59 5.97 3.54
C LEU A 98 1.55 5.77 2.37
N LEU A 99 2.86 5.68 2.65
CA LEU A 99 3.89 5.35 1.67
C LEU A 99 3.72 3.89 1.19
N ASP A 100 3.57 2.93 2.11
CA ASP A 100 3.34 1.52 1.78
C ASP A 100 2.08 1.33 0.92
N GLU A 101 0.95 1.90 1.34
CA GLU A 101 -0.32 1.81 0.60
C GLU A 101 -0.19 2.36 -0.83
N CYS A 102 0.52 3.49 -0.98
CA CYS A 102 0.77 4.07 -2.30
C CYS A 102 1.62 3.15 -3.17
N ILE A 103 2.71 2.59 -2.62
CA ILE A 103 3.62 1.65 -3.30
C ILE A 103 2.90 0.36 -3.68
N GLU A 104 2.08 -0.20 -2.78
CA GLU A 104 1.21 -1.34 -3.07
C GLU A 104 0.40 -1.10 -4.32
N GLU A 105 -0.35 0.00 -4.33
CA GLU A 105 -1.32 0.23 -5.37
C GLU A 105 -0.66 0.35 -6.75
N VAL A 106 0.42 1.13 -6.86
CA VAL A 106 1.18 1.27 -8.12
C VAL A 106 1.85 -0.05 -8.54
N PHE A 107 2.29 -0.87 -7.58
CA PHE A 107 2.89 -2.18 -7.86
C PHE A 107 1.86 -3.19 -8.37
N GLN A 108 0.67 -3.25 -7.74
CA GLN A 108 -0.41 -4.16 -8.10
C GLN A 108 -1.00 -3.84 -9.46
N ILE A 109 -1.29 -2.55 -9.74
CA ILE A 109 -1.83 -2.14 -11.04
C ILE A 109 -0.77 -2.16 -12.15
N GLY A 110 0.51 -2.02 -11.79
CA GLY A 110 1.63 -2.01 -12.73
C GLY A 110 2.27 -3.39 -12.90
N PRO A 111 3.53 -3.59 -12.49
CA PRO A 111 4.33 -4.78 -12.84
C PRO A 111 3.75 -6.10 -12.32
N MET A 112 3.11 -6.11 -11.14
CA MET A 112 2.49 -7.32 -10.60
C MET A 112 1.29 -7.79 -11.44
N SER A 113 0.54 -6.87 -12.04
CA SER A 113 -0.61 -7.20 -12.88
C SER A 113 -0.24 -8.14 -14.04
N PHE A 114 0.93 -7.95 -14.65
CA PHE A 114 1.45 -8.78 -15.73
C PHE A 114 1.80 -10.19 -15.25
N CYS A 115 2.47 -10.28 -14.10
CA CYS A 115 2.80 -11.57 -13.49
C CYS A 115 1.51 -12.32 -13.12
N LEU A 116 0.54 -11.65 -12.49
CA LEU A 116 -0.75 -12.25 -12.15
C LEU A 116 -1.54 -12.68 -13.39
N LYS A 117 -1.52 -11.90 -14.47
CA LYS A 117 -2.13 -12.30 -15.75
C LYS A 117 -1.53 -13.60 -16.26
N LYS A 118 -0.20 -13.71 -16.27
CA LYS A 118 0.50 -14.92 -16.70
C LYS A 118 0.20 -16.13 -15.81
N LEU A 119 0.20 -15.94 -14.49
CA LEU A 119 -0.18 -17.00 -13.55
C LEU A 119 -1.62 -17.45 -13.76
N ARG A 120 -2.57 -16.54 -14.03
CA ARG A 120 -3.96 -16.91 -14.38
C ARG A 120 -4.04 -17.70 -15.69
N GLU A 121 -3.30 -17.32 -16.72
CA GLU A 121 -3.23 -18.06 -17.99
C GLU A 121 -2.72 -19.49 -17.79
N ILE A 122 -1.71 -19.68 -16.94
CA ILE A 122 -1.21 -21.01 -16.56
C ILE A 122 -2.25 -21.76 -15.74
N SER A 123 -2.91 -21.11 -14.78
CA SER A 123 -3.95 -21.73 -13.96
C SER A 123 -5.10 -22.29 -14.81
N ASN A 124 -5.43 -21.61 -15.92
CA ASN A 124 -6.51 -22.01 -16.82
C ASN A 124 -6.09 -23.09 -17.82
N SER A 125 -4.85 -23.07 -18.29
CA SER A 125 -4.36 -24.02 -19.32
C SER A 125 -3.73 -25.28 -18.73
N GLU A 126 -2.95 -25.13 -17.66
CA GLU A 126 -2.14 -26.18 -17.05
C GLU A 126 -2.21 -26.10 -15.51
N PRO A 127 -3.39 -26.34 -14.91
CA PRO A 127 -3.62 -26.08 -13.49
C PRO A 127 -2.62 -26.81 -12.58
N ASN A 128 -2.11 -27.98 -12.97
CA ASN A 128 -1.16 -28.74 -12.16
C ASN A 128 0.24 -28.10 -12.04
N LYS A 129 0.55 -27.04 -12.81
CA LYS A 129 1.86 -26.38 -12.79
C LYS A 129 2.05 -25.38 -11.65
N LEU A 130 0.97 -24.83 -11.12
CA LEU A 130 1.00 -23.84 -10.03
C LEU A 130 0.84 -24.51 -8.68
N SER A 131 1.52 -23.95 -7.68
CA SER A 131 1.33 -24.36 -6.29
C SER A 131 -0.12 -24.16 -5.82
N LYS A 132 -0.53 -24.95 -4.82
CA LYS A 132 -1.86 -24.80 -4.19
C LYS A 132 -2.06 -23.39 -3.65
N CYS A 133 -1.01 -22.82 -3.05
CA CYS A 133 -1.09 -21.49 -2.44
C CYS A 133 -1.36 -20.38 -3.47
N VAL A 134 -0.69 -20.41 -4.63
CA VAL A 134 -0.95 -19.45 -5.71
C VAL A 134 -2.38 -19.56 -6.24
N LYS A 135 -2.91 -20.77 -6.40
CA LYS A 135 -4.30 -20.95 -6.84
C LYS A 135 -5.29 -20.31 -5.88
N GLU A 136 -5.14 -20.58 -4.58
CA GLU A 136 -5.98 -19.97 -3.54
C GLU A 136 -5.85 -18.45 -3.53
N TYR A 137 -4.64 -17.92 -3.78
CA TYR A 137 -4.42 -16.48 -3.93
C TYR A 137 -5.11 -15.91 -5.17
N LEU A 138 -5.12 -16.62 -6.30
CA LEU A 138 -5.78 -16.15 -7.52
C LEU A 138 -7.31 -16.20 -7.43
N GLU A 139 -7.87 -17.13 -6.66
CA GLU A 139 -9.31 -17.26 -6.39
C GLU A 139 -9.81 -16.19 -5.41
N LYS A 140 -9.02 -15.90 -4.37
CA LYS A 140 -9.30 -14.79 -3.46
C LYS A 140 -8.96 -13.50 -4.17
N ASN A 141 -9.95 -12.68 -4.52
CA ASN A 141 -9.67 -11.32 -4.99
C ASN A 141 -8.76 -10.62 -3.98
N ALA A 142 -7.49 -10.44 -4.33
CA ALA A 142 -6.48 -9.97 -3.40
C ALA A 142 -6.86 -8.58 -2.90
N THR A 143 -7.15 -8.48 -1.61
CA THR A 143 -7.37 -7.20 -0.93
C THR A 143 -6.04 -6.73 -0.36
N SER A 144 -5.74 -5.44 -0.53
CA SER A 144 -4.59 -4.83 0.14
C SER A 144 -4.72 -5.02 1.67
N THR A 145 -3.57 -5.24 2.32
CA THR A 145 -3.47 -5.47 3.75
C THR A 145 -2.20 -4.82 4.29
N THR A 146 -2.25 -4.33 5.52
CA THR A 146 -1.09 -3.84 6.27
C THR A 146 -0.62 -4.84 7.33
N ASP A 147 -1.23 -6.03 7.40
CA ASP A 147 -0.83 -7.09 8.33
C ASP A 147 0.50 -7.71 7.90
N CYS A 148 1.53 -7.53 8.73
CA CYS A 148 2.88 -8.02 8.50
C CYS A 148 2.95 -9.53 8.18
N LEU A 149 2.18 -10.34 8.91
CA LEU A 149 2.19 -11.79 8.76
C LEU A 149 1.53 -12.19 7.45
N VAL A 150 0.42 -11.54 7.09
CA VAL A 150 -0.24 -11.78 5.81
C VAL A 150 0.65 -11.37 4.64
N ILE A 151 1.30 -10.20 4.71
CA ILE A 151 2.23 -9.73 3.66
C ILE A 151 3.38 -10.72 3.48
N LYS A 152 4.04 -11.12 4.58
CA LYS A 152 5.16 -12.05 4.55
C LYS A 152 4.73 -13.41 3.98
N ASN A 153 3.67 -14.01 4.52
CA ASN A 153 3.20 -15.33 4.10
C ASN A 153 2.74 -15.33 2.64
N THR A 154 2.08 -14.26 2.19
CA THR A 154 1.69 -14.10 0.78
C THR A 154 2.92 -13.95 -0.11
N GLY A 155 3.90 -13.15 0.31
CA GLY A 155 5.17 -13.00 -0.38
C GLY A 155 5.91 -14.32 -0.58
N ASP A 156 6.09 -15.06 0.51
CA ASP A 156 6.78 -16.36 0.52
C ASP A 156 6.01 -17.42 -0.28
N CYS A 157 4.67 -17.37 -0.25
CA CYS A 157 3.78 -18.23 -1.01
C CYS A 157 3.92 -18.05 -2.53
N LEU A 158 3.94 -16.80 -3.00
CA LEU A 158 3.97 -16.49 -4.43
C LEU A 158 5.39 -16.63 -5.03
N LEU A 159 6.44 -16.44 -4.21
CA LEU A 159 7.82 -16.32 -4.67
C LEU A 159 8.30 -17.46 -5.59
N PRO A 160 8.03 -18.76 -5.32
CA PRO A 160 8.49 -19.85 -6.17
C PRO A 160 7.90 -19.80 -7.58
N ASP A 161 6.59 -19.57 -7.69
CA ASP A 161 5.89 -19.50 -8.98
C ASP A 161 6.21 -18.17 -9.70
N VAL A 162 6.42 -17.07 -8.98
CA VAL A 162 6.95 -15.82 -9.57
C VAL A 162 8.33 -16.05 -10.20
N GLN A 163 9.23 -16.74 -9.49
CA GLN A 163 10.57 -17.05 -10.00
C GLN A 163 10.54 -17.97 -11.22
N LYS A 164 9.63 -18.94 -11.24
CA LYS A 164 9.53 -19.96 -12.28
C LYS A 164 8.82 -19.43 -13.52
N ASP A 165 7.72 -18.72 -13.33
CA ASP A 165 6.75 -18.45 -14.38
C ASP A 165 6.69 -16.97 -14.77
N CYS A 166 7.14 -15.99 -13.97
CA CYS A 166 7.13 -14.57 -14.36
C CYS A 166 8.44 -14.12 -15.03
N ASP A 167 8.53 -12.85 -15.44
CA ASP A 167 9.74 -12.31 -16.09
C ASP A 167 10.94 -12.37 -15.11
N PRO A 168 12.12 -12.87 -15.51
CA PRO A 168 13.29 -12.91 -14.63
C PRO A 168 13.69 -11.55 -14.06
N LYS A 169 13.48 -10.45 -14.80
CA LYS A 169 13.72 -9.08 -14.31
C LYS A 169 12.73 -8.68 -13.22
N PHE A 170 11.50 -9.21 -13.29
CA PHE A 170 10.47 -8.95 -12.30
C PHE A 170 10.81 -9.58 -10.93
N LEU A 171 11.47 -10.74 -10.90
CA LEU A 171 11.83 -11.40 -9.63
C LEU A 171 12.65 -10.50 -8.69
N ALA A 172 13.63 -9.77 -9.23
CA ALA A 172 14.45 -8.86 -8.44
C ALA A 172 13.60 -7.73 -7.84
N MET A 173 12.72 -7.15 -8.66
CA MET A 173 11.79 -6.10 -8.23
C MET A 173 10.79 -6.61 -7.19
N TYR A 174 10.26 -7.81 -7.37
CA TYR A 174 9.31 -8.43 -6.44
C TYR A 174 9.91 -8.61 -5.04
N LYS A 175 11.16 -9.09 -4.95
CA LYS A 175 11.89 -9.21 -3.68
C LYS A 175 12.13 -7.85 -3.02
N GLN A 176 12.51 -6.84 -3.82
CA GLN A 176 12.70 -5.47 -3.32
C GLN A 176 11.39 -4.89 -2.79
N TYR A 177 10.29 -5.07 -3.54
CA TYR A 177 8.96 -4.64 -3.15
C TYR A 177 8.55 -5.27 -1.81
N LEU A 178 8.62 -6.60 -1.66
CA LEU A 178 8.29 -7.27 -0.40
C LEU A 178 9.15 -6.77 0.78
N SER A 179 10.45 -6.62 0.58
CA SER A 179 11.35 -6.08 1.60
C SER A 179 10.99 -4.66 1.99
N LEU A 180 10.60 -3.82 1.02
CA LEU A 180 10.23 -2.43 1.24
C LEU A 180 8.91 -2.31 2.01
N ARG A 181 7.95 -3.17 1.72
CA ARG A 181 6.69 -3.21 2.45
C ARG A 181 6.88 -3.55 3.93
N LEU A 182 7.64 -4.62 4.18
CA LEU A 182 7.98 -5.03 5.55
C LEU A 182 8.79 -3.95 6.29
N TYR A 183 9.65 -3.22 5.58
CA TYR A 183 10.37 -2.09 6.14
C TYR A 183 9.43 -0.94 6.51
N ASN A 184 8.63 -0.46 5.55
CA ASN A 184 7.74 0.70 5.74
C ASN A 184 6.73 0.45 6.85
N LEU A 185 6.27 -0.78 7.03
CA LEU A 185 5.34 -1.13 8.11
C LEU A 185 6.03 -1.47 9.43
N ALA A 186 7.36 -1.32 9.52
CA ALA A 186 8.20 -1.70 10.67
C ALA A 186 8.06 -3.20 11.08
N CYS A 187 7.74 -4.05 10.11
CA CYS A 187 7.57 -5.49 10.28
C CYS A 187 8.89 -6.27 10.29
N ASP A 188 10.01 -5.67 9.90
CA ASP A 188 11.31 -6.35 9.80
C ASP A 188 12.34 -5.90 10.86
N GLY A 189 11.95 -4.97 11.74
CA GLY A 189 12.77 -4.45 12.83
C GLY A 189 13.90 -3.50 12.42
N ARG A 190 14.04 -3.17 11.12
CA ARG A 190 15.03 -2.19 10.63
C ARG A 190 14.53 -0.75 10.80
N LEU A 191 13.24 -0.51 10.59
CA LEU A 191 12.60 0.78 10.78
C LEU A 191 12.11 0.93 12.22
N ARG A 192 12.36 2.09 12.82
CA ARG A 192 11.74 2.50 14.08
C ARG A 192 11.08 3.86 13.90
N TYR A 193 9.80 3.94 14.25
CA TYR A 193 9.06 5.20 14.21
C TYR A 193 9.51 6.11 15.34
N ARG A 194 9.64 7.41 15.07
CA ARG A 194 9.80 8.39 16.15
C ARG A 194 8.55 8.35 17.03
N VAL A 195 8.76 8.12 18.32
CA VAL A 195 7.71 8.27 19.34
C VAL A 195 7.90 9.65 19.96
N PRO A 196 6.86 10.52 20.02
CA PRO A 196 6.99 11.79 20.70
C PRO A 196 7.32 11.55 22.18
N GLY A 197 8.49 12.00 22.62
CA GLY A 197 8.90 11.99 24.03
C GLY A 197 9.66 10.76 24.55
N ASP A 198 9.87 9.70 23.76
CA ASP A 198 10.63 8.51 24.20
C ASP A 198 11.42 7.83 23.06
N GLU A 199 12.45 7.07 23.43
CA GLU A 199 13.36 6.34 22.53
C GLU A 199 12.64 5.37 21.56
N PRO A 200 13.22 5.14 20.37
CA PRO A 200 12.56 4.45 19.27
C PRO A 200 12.21 2.98 19.58
N GLN A 201 10.92 2.63 19.51
CA GLN A 201 10.41 1.26 19.75
C GLN A 201 10.27 0.43 18.47
N ASN A 202 10.61 -0.86 18.56
CA ASN A 202 10.46 -1.88 17.52
C ASN A 202 9.16 -2.66 17.76
N VAL A 203 8.28 -2.76 16.75
CA VAL A 203 6.95 -3.41 16.85
C VAL A 203 7.03 -4.94 17.01
N LEU A 204 8.19 -5.55 16.79
CA LEU A 204 8.40 -7.00 16.94
C LEU A 204 8.88 -7.47 18.32
N ASN A 205 8.99 -6.60 19.33
CA ASN A 205 9.38 -7.04 20.68
C ASN A 205 8.39 -6.50 21.73
N PRO A 206 7.24 -7.18 21.98
CA PRO A 206 6.34 -6.81 23.07
C PRO A 206 6.91 -7.20 24.46
N THR A 207 8.00 -7.95 24.52
CA THR A 207 8.68 -8.34 25.77
C THR A 207 9.54 -7.21 26.32
N ASN A 208 8.89 -6.21 26.91
CA ASN A 208 9.37 -5.50 28.10
C ASN A 208 8.37 -4.50 28.72
N SER A 209 7.13 -4.40 28.21
CA SER A 209 6.10 -3.59 28.88
C SER A 209 5.36 -4.37 29.99
N THR A 210 6.10 -5.09 30.84
CA THR A 210 5.54 -5.66 32.07
C THR A 210 6.64 -5.75 33.13
N LYS A 211 6.94 -4.61 33.74
CA LYS A 211 7.63 -4.38 35.03
C LYS A 211 7.82 -2.87 35.13
N GLN A 212 7.25 -2.09 36.05
CA GLN A 212 6.68 -2.38 37.35
C GLN A 212 5.48 -1.43 37.58
N ILE A 213 4.31 -2.00 37.84
CA ILE A 213 3.38 -1.41 38.81
C ILE A 213 3.81 -2.02 40.14
N GLY A 214 4.21 -1.20 41.10
CA GLY A 214 4.51 -1.65 42.47
C GLY A 214 5.42 -0.72 43.26
N GLU A 215 4.81 -0.09 44.27
CA GLU A 215 5.40 0.43 45.51
C GLU A 215 6.05 1.83 45.48
N ASN A 216 5.25 2.84 45.78
CA ASN A 216 5.30 3.58 47.06
C ASN A 216 3.99 4.32 47.31
#